data_AF-A0A936JVJ7-F1
#
_entry.id   AF-A0A936JVJ7-F1
#
_cell.length_a   1.000
_cell.length_b   1.000
_cell.length_c   1.000
_cell.angle_alpha   90.00
_cell.angle_beta   90.00
_cell.angle_gamma   90.00
#
_symmetry.space_group_name_H-M   'P 1'
#
loop_
_entity.id
_entity.type
_entity.pdbx_description
1 polymer ?
#
loop_
_entity_poly.entity_id
_entity_poly.type
_entity_poly.pdbx_seq_one_letter_code
_entity_poly.pdbx_strand_id
1 'polypeptide(L)'
;MSLVFFHGPFEAGSFDGPAYPQQPGIYPYTPIEGVGHEEMQAARRLGVEPRCHFDIAGQRTTFTVHNCPRYGRIEVTEFERTAAPATRD
;
A
#
# COMPACT_ATOMS: atom_id res chain seq x y z
N MET A 1 7.89 13.65 -5.43
CA MET A 1 6.55 13.12 -5.73
C MET A 1 6.30 11.97 -4.76
N SER A 2 5.17 11.98 -4.06
CA SER A 2 4.74 10.90 -3.16
C SER A 2 3.75 10.00 -3.89
N LEU A 3 3.87 8.69 -3.72
CA LEU A 3 2.96 7.71 -4.32
C LEU A 3 2.02 7.18 -3.23
N VAL A 4 0.75 7.55 -3.29
CA VAL A 4 -0.28 7.11 -2.35
C VAL A 4 -0.65 5.66 -2.65
N PHE A 5 -0.81 4.86 -1.59
CA PHE A 5 -1.39 3.52 -1.67
C PHE A 5 -2.67 3.42 -0.84
N PHE A 6 -3.53 2.50 -1.27
CA PHE A 6 -4.90 2.37 -0.81
C PHE A 6 -5.14 0.97 -0.25
N HIS A 7 -5.94 0.89 0.81
CA HIS A 7 -6.58 -0.34 1.28
C HIS A 7 -8.07 -0.25 0.95
N GLY A 8 -8.56 -1.14 0.09
CA GLY A 8 -9.89 -0.96 -0.50
C GLY A 8 -9.96 0.40 -1.24
N PRO A 9 -11.03 1.18 -1.09
CA PRO A 9 -11.15 2.51 -1.69
C PRO A 9 -10.46 3.63 -0.90
N PHE A 10 -9.88 3.33 0.28
CA PHE A 10 -9.40 4.34 1.22
C PHE A 10 -7.88 4.45 1.21
N GLU A 11 -7.38 5.69 1.30
CA GLU A 11 -5.95 5.96 1.45
C GLU A 11 -5.42 5.36 2.76
N ALA A 12 -4.28 4.68 2.67
CA ALA A 12 -3.65 4.02 3.82
C ALA A 12 -2.22 4.52 4.12
N GLY A 13 -1.58 5.15 3.14
CA GLY A 13 -0.26 5.73 3.31
C GLY A 13 0.34 6.18 1.98
N SER A 14 1.57 6.68 2.03
CA SER A 14 2.32 7.08 0.85
C SER A 14 3.78 6.63 0.92
N PHE A 15 4.37 6.37 -0.26
CA PHE A 15 5.80 6.16 -0.43
C PHE A 15 6.46 7.46 -0.89
N ASP A 16 7.50 7.88 -0.19
CA ASP A 16 8.22 9.12 -0.51
C ASP A 16 9.34 8.88 -1.52
N GLY A 17 9.29 9.60 -2.66
CA GLY A 17 10.34 9.57 -3.68
C GLY A 17 10.35 8.31 -4.56
N PRO A 18 11.48 7.93 -5.17
CA PRO A 18 11.58 6.76 -6.06
C PRO A 18 11.53 5.41 -5.31
N ALA A 19 11.34 5.43 -3.98
CA ALA A 19 11.45 4.28 -3.10
C ALA A 19 10.12 3.52 -2.91
N TYR A 20 9.26 3.49 -3.95
CA TYR A 20 8.04 2.70 -3.90
C TYR A 20 8.35 1.20 -4.10
N PRO A 21 7.53 0.29 -3.54
CA PRO A 21 7.80 -1.13 -3.63
C PRO A 21 7.66 -1.67 -5.05
N GLN A 22 8.71 -2.34 -5.53
CA GLN A 22 8.69 -3.06 -6.81
C GLN A 22 8.93 -4.57 -6.65
N GLN A 23 9.36 -4.98 -5.46
CA GLN A 23 9.69 -6.35 -5.07
C GLN A 23 9.41 -6.52 -3.56
N PRO A 24 9.33 -7.75 -3.05
CA PRO A 24 9.17 -7.99 -1.62
C PRO A 24 10.29 -7.34 -0.80
N GLY A 25 9.94 -6.77 0.36
CA GLY A 25 10.89 -6.12 1.25
C GLY A 25 10.28 -5.09 2.17
N ILE A 26 11.15 -4.37 2.89
CA ILE A 26 10.77 -3.34 3.87
C ILE A 26 11.03 -1.96 3.28
N TYR A 27 9.98 -1.14 3.20
CA TYR A 27 10.01 0.17 2.58
C TYR A 27 9.69 1.29 3.58
N PRO A 28 10.30 2.47 3.43
CA PRO A 28 9.84 3.66 4.14
C PRO A 28 8.46 4.05 3.60
N TYR A 29 7.54 4.38 4.49
CA TYR A 29 6.24 4.94 4.12
C TYR A 29 5.82 5.97 5.16
N THR A 30 4.99 6.91 4.72
CA THR A 30 4.33 7.86 5.60
C THR A 30 2.87 7.42 5.78
N PRO A 31 2.42 7.10 7.00
CA PRO A 31 1.02 6.81 7.27
C PRO A 31 0.12 8.00 6.90
N ILE A 32 -1.02 7.73 6.29
CA ILE A 32 -2.10 8.71 6.12
C ILE A 32 -3.16 8.36 7.17
N GLU A 33 -3.43 9.27 8.10
CA GLU A 33 -4.43 9.04 9.15
C GLU A 33 -5.83 8.97 8.53
N GLY A 34 -6.53 7.86 8.77
CA GLY A 34 -7.88 7.63 8.23
C GLY A 34 -8.24 6.16 8.12
N VAL A 35 -9.44 5.90 7.57
CA VAL A 35 -10.09 4.58 7.52
C VAL A 35 -9.18 3.52 6.90
N GLY A 36 -8.56 3.81 5.75
CA GLY A 36 -7.72 2.83 5.06
C GLY A 36 -6.51 2.39 5.89
N HIS A 37 -5.89 3.32 6.62
CA HIS A 37 -4.79 2.99 7.51
C HIS A 37 -5.25 2.21 8.74
N GLU A 38 -6.36 2.62 9.35
CA GLU A 38 -6.93 1.95 10.52
C GLU A 38 -7.35 0.52 10.20
N GLU A 39 -8.08 0.30 9.10
CA GLU A 39 -8.53 -1.02 8.65
C GLU A 39 -7.34 -1.91 8.28
N MET A 40 -6.33 -1.38 7.58
CA MET A 40 -5.10 -2.12 7.28
C MET A 40 -4.40 -2.58 8.57
N GLN A 41 -4.27 -1.71 9.58
CA GLN A 41 -3.64 -2.09 10.85
C GLN A 41 -4.53 -3.07 11.64
N ALA A 42 -5.85 -2.92 11.62
CA ALA A 42 -6.78 -3.83 12.26
C ALA A 42 -6.70 -5.23 11.65
N ALA A 43 -6.72 -5.35 10.32
CA ALA A 43 -6.54 -6.62 9.60
C ALA A 43 -5.26 -7.32 10.02
N ARG A 44 -4.14 -6.60 10.07
CA ARG A 44 -2.85 -7.13 10.53
C ARG A 44 -2.87 -7.61 11.98
N ARG A 45 -3.50 -6.86 12.88
CA ARG A 45 -3.65 -7.27 14.30
C ARG A 45 -4.47 -8.55 14.46
N LEU A 46 -5.38 -8.82 13.52
CA LEU A 46 -6.16 -10.05 13.45
C LEU A 46 -5.42 -11.21 12.76
N GLY A 47 -4.15 -11.02 12.37
CA GLY A 47 -3.37 -12.02 11.64
C GLY A 47 -3.76 -12.17 10.17
N VAL A 48 -4.54 -11.24 9.63
CA VAL A 48 -4.87 -11.17 8.20
C VAL A 48 -3.79 -10.34 7.50
N GLU A 49 -3.41 -10.74 6.30
CA GLU A 49 -2.46 -9.99 5.46
C GLU A 49 -3.25 -9.10 4.47
N PRO A 50 -3.41 -7.79 4.75
CA PRO A 50 -4.23 -6.94 3.90
C PRO A 50 -3.55 -6.68 2.56
N ARG A 51 -4.34 -6.78 1.48
CA ARG A 51 -3.91 -6.36 0.14
C ARG A 51 -4.15 -4.87 -0.02
N CYS A 52 -3.10 -4.17 -0.44
CA CYS A 52 -3.11 -2.75 -0.76
C CYS A 52 -2.71 -2.55 -2.22
N HIS A 53 -2.95 -1.36 -2.77
CA HIS A 53 -2.53 -1.05 -4.13
C HIS A 53 -2.14 0.41 -4.31
N PHE A 54 -1.32 0.68 -5.32
CA PHE A 54 -1.09 2.02 -5.85
C PHE A 54 -1.19 2.01 -7.37
N ASP A 55 -1.54 3.14 -7.95
CA ASP A 55 -1.66 3.32 -9.39
C ASP A 55 -0.56 4.28 -9.88
N ILE A 56 0.22 3.86 -10.87
CA ILE A 56 1.27 4.68 -11.48
C ILE A 56 1.33 4.43 -12.99
N ALA A 57 1.39 5.51 -13.77
CA ALA A 57 1.49 5.46 -15.23
C ALA A 57 0.45 4.53 -15.91
N GLY A 58 -0.78 4.51 -15.40
CA GLY A 58 -1.87 3.67 -15.94
C GLY A 58 -1.80 2.19 -15.54
N GLN A 59 -0.89 1.82 -14.63
CA GLN A 59 -0.78 0.46 -14.09
C GLN A 59 -1.11 0.45 -12.60
N ARG A 60 -1.94 -0.50 -12.18
CA ARG A 60 -2.17 -0.83 -10.78
C ARG A 60 -1.17 -1.86 -10.33
N THR A 61 -0.50 -1.59 -9.21
CA THR A 61 0.31 -2.58 -8.49
C THR A 61 -0.38 -2.90 -7.18
N THR A 62 -0.85 -4.13 -7.05
CA THR A 62 -1.38 -4.69 -5.80
C THR A 62 -0.25 -5.41 -5.07
N PHE A 63 -0.17 -5.24 -3.76
CA PHE A 63 0.81 -5.89 -2.90
C PHE A 63 0.16 -6.33 -1.58
N THR A 64 0.69 -7.38 -0.98
CA THR A 64 0.28 -7.86 0.35
C THR A 64 1.13 -7.15 1.42
N VAL A 65 0.50 -6.62 2.47
CA VAL A 65 1.23 -6.06 3.61
C VAL A 65 1.43 -7.15 4.65
N HIS A 66 2.67 -7.63 4.78
CA HIS A 66 3.02 -8.67 5.73
C HIS A 66 3.19 -8.09 7.14
N ASN A 67 3.96 -6.99 7.27
CA ASN A 67 4.29 -6.43 8.57
C ASN A 67 4.46 -4.89 8.55
N CYS A 68 4.44 -4.27 9.74
CA CYS A 68 4.88 -2.90 9.96
C CYS A 68 5.91 -2.93 11.09
N PRO A 69 7.16 -3.32 10.80
CA PRO A 69 8.13 -3.72 11.83
C PRO A 69 8.54 -2.57 12.77
N ARG A 70 8.37 -1.32 12.32
CA ARG A 70 8.55 -0.10 13.13
C ARG A 70 7.81 1.06 12.49
N TYR A 71 7.62 2.15 13.25
CA TYR A 71 7.00 3.37 12.72
C TYR A 71 7.69 3.85 11.44
N GLY A 72 6.90 4.21 10.43
CA GLY A 72 7.36 4.63 9.11
C GLY A 72 7.99 3.52 8.26
N ARG A 73 7.81 2.23 8.62
CA ARG A 73 8.28 1.08 7.83
C ARG A 73 7.16 0.08 7.60
N ILE A 74 7.02 -0.35 6.34
CA ILE A 74 6.05 -1.34 5.91
C ILE A 74 6.79 -2.47 5.18
N GLU A 75 6.50 -3.70 5.58
CA GLU A 75 6.99 -4.90 4.93
C GLU A 75 5.90 -5.40 3.98
N VAL A 76 6.27 -5.58 2.71
CA VAL A 76 5.34 -5.96 1.65
C VAL A 76 5.84 -7.18 0.91
N THR A 77 4.90 -7.98 0.44
CA THR A 77 5.11 -9.23 -0.29
C THR A 77 4.12 -9.31 -1.45
N GLU A 78 4.21 -10.38 -2.26
CA GLU A 78 3.22 -10.77 -3.27
C GLU A 78 2.71 -9.63 -4.16
N PHE A 79 3.33 -9.45 -5.32
CA PHE A 79 2.99 -8.37 -6.23
C PHE A 79 2.14 -8.88 -7.39
N GLU A 80 1.07 -8.16 -7.68
CA GLU A 80 0.24 -8.35 -8.88
C GLU A 80 0.14 -7.02 -9.63
N ARG A 81 0.37 -7.05 -10.94
CA ARG A 81 0.36 -5.85 -11.79
C ARG A 81 -0.72 -6.00 -12.85
N THR A 82 -1.63 -5.05 -12.90
CA THR A 82 -2.75 -5.02 -13.85
C THR A 82 -2.89 -3.62 -14.43
N ALA A 83 -3.67 -3.47 -15.50
CA ALA A 83 -4.06 -2.14 -15.95
C ALA A 83 -4.83 -1.43 -14.82
N ALA A 84 -4.52 -0.17 -14.57
CA ALA A 84 -5.29 0.61 -13.61
C ALA A 84 -6.75 0.69 -14.09
N PRO A 85 -7.74 0.60 -13.19
CA PRO A 85 -9.13 0.74 -13.58
C PRO A 85 -9.31 2.11 -14.26
N ALA A 86 -10.04 2.12 -15.37
CA ALA A 86 -10.43 3.37 -16.00
C ALA A 86 -11.27 4.16 -14.98
N THR A 87 -10.73 5.29 -14.52
CA THR A 87 -11.48 6.25 -13.71
C THR A 87 -12.64 6.72 -14.58
N ARG A 88 -13.86 6.27 -14.26
CA ARG A 88 -15.07 6.87 -14.84
C ARG A 88 -15.26 8.20 -14.14
N ASP A 89 -15.06 9.27 -14.90
CA ASP A 89 -15.39 10.66 -14.56
C ASP A 89 -16.88 10.80 -14.22
#